data_AF-W1I388-F1
#
_entry.id   AF-W1I388-F1
#
_cell.length_a   1.000
_cell.length_b   1.000
_cell.length_c   1.000
_cell.angle_alpha   90.00
_cell.angle_beta   90.00
_cell.angle_gamma   90.00
#
_symmetry.space_group_name_H-M   'P 1'
#
loop_
_entity.id
_entity.type
_entity.pdbx_description
1 polymer ?
#
loop_
_entity_poly.entity_id
_entity_poly.type
_entity_poly.pdbx_seq_one_letter_code
_entity_poly.pdbx_strand_id
1 'polypeptide(L)'
;MKETQKAKIERLEAENKALREELNTIYEKYHSLLGNADNIAISSPAYRQLQQDLLVQKERANIQERELAACKRIRYQQAEKLKEFQKLIDEQNTKNPRNAGRKPKLTEGQIQEIKEMRKSGMSVRDIAEVFKCSTGLVCKVSSECS
;
A
#
# COMPACT_ATOMS: atom_id res chain seq x y z
N MET A 1 75.49 -53.55 18.76
CA MET A 1 74.81 -54.31 17.69
C MET A 1 73.77 -53.40 17.03
N LYS A 2 73.75 -53.31 15.71
CA LYS A 2 72.72 -52.56 14.97
C LYS A 2 71.44 -53.41 14.89
N GLU A 3 70.29 -52.79 15.06
CA GLU A 3 68.97 -53.43 14.90
C GLU A 3 68.88 -54.07 13.50
N THR A 4 68.37 -55.29 13.42
CA THR A 4 68.12 -55.93 12.12
C THR A 4 66.89 -55.29 11.47
N GLN A 5 66.88 -55.19 10.14
CA GLN A 5 65.74 -54.61 9.42
C GLN A 5 64.41 -55.30 9.77
N LYS A 6 64.44 -56.61 10.01
CA LYS A 6 63.28 -57.41 10.43
C LYS A 6 62.72 -56.96 11.79
N ALA A 7 63.58 -56.80 12.80
CA ALA A 7 63.15 -56.33 14.13
C ALA A 7 62.57 -54.91 14.07
N LYS A 8 63.13 -54.05 13.22
CA LYS A 8 62.61 -52.70 12.99
C LYS A 8 61.23 -52.70 12.34
N ILE A 9 60.98 -53.58 11.36
CA ILE A 9 59.68 -53.73 10.70
C ILE A 9 58.63 -54.19 11.72
N GLU A 10 58.93 -55.24 12.50
CA GLU A 10 58.01 -55.76 13.52
C GLU A 10 57.66 -54.70 14.57
N ARG A 11 58.63 -53.88 15.01
CA ARG A 11 58.38 -52.76 15.93
C ARG A 11 57.45 -51.72 15.31
N LEU A 12 57.74 -51.30 14.08
CA LEU A 12 56.95 -50.28 13.39
C LEU A 12 55.54 -50.77 13.06
N GLU A 13 55.35 -52.05 12.78
CA GLU A 13 54.02 -52.63 12.56
C GLU A 13 53.20 -52.65 13.86
N ALA A 14 53.84 -53.01 14.99
CA ALA A 14 53.20 -52.95 16.31
C ALA A 14 52.85 -51.51 16.70
N GLU A 15 53.74 -50.55 16.46
CA GLU A 15 53.51 -49.12 16.71
C GLU A 15 52.39 -48.57 15.84
N ASN A 16 52.37 -48.89 14.53
CA ASN A 16 51.28 -48.51 13.63
C ASN A 16 49.93 -49.08 14.08
N LYS A 17 49.91 -50.32 14.58
CA LYS A 17 48.70 -50.95 15.10
C LYS A 17 48.21 -50.20 16.34
N ALA A 18 49.09 -49.94 17.31
CA ALA A 18 48.75 -49.20 18.52
C ALA A 18 48.25 -47.79 18.22
N LEU A 19 48.93 -47.05 17.33
CA LEU A 19 48.52 -45.71 16.91
C LEU A 19 47.15 -45.70 16.22
N ARG A 20 46.83 -46.71 15.41
CA ARG A 20 45.51 -46.85 14.78
C ARG A 20 44.41 -47.10 15.83
N GLU A 21 44.69 -47.92 16.82
CA GLU A 21 43.76 -48.18 17.92
C GLU A 21 43.53 -46.92 18.76
N GLU A 22 44.60 -46.20 19.14
CA GLU A 22 44.49 -44.92 19.85
C GLU A 22 43.67 -43.90 19.04
N LEU A 23 43.96 -43.76 17.75
CA LEU A 23 43.25 -42.85 16.86
C LEU A 23 41.76 -43.20 16.82
N ASN A 24 41.39 -44.48 16.66
CA ASN A 24 39.99 -44.90 16.74
C ASN A 24 39.32 -44.52 18.07
N THR A 25 39.99 -44.74 19.21
CA THR A 25 39.41 -44.36 20.51
C THR A 25 39.21 -42.85 20.64
N ILE A 26 40.10 -42.03 20.08
CA ILE A 26 39.97 -40.57 20.07
C ILE A 26 38.78 -40.17 19.20
N TYR A 27 38.62 -40.77 18.02
CA TYR A 27 37.47 -40.50 17.14
C TYR A 27 36.14 -40.84 17.81
N GLU A 28 36.04 -42.01 18.46
CA GLU A 28 34.84 -42.42 19.18
C GLU A 28 34.50 -41.44 20.32
N LYS A 29 35.50 -41.03 21.11
CA LYS A 29 35.32 -40.04 22.18
C LYS A 29 34.88 -38.70 21.65
N TYR A 30 35.47 -38.23 20.56
CA TYR A 30 35.10 -36.97 19.91
C TYR A 30 33.64 -36.99 19.46
N HIS A 31 33.22 -38.05 18.76
CA HIS A 31 31.83 -38.18 18.30
C HIS A 31 30.83 -38.26 19.47
N SER A 32 31.17 -38.97 20.54
CA SER A 32 30.35 -39.03 21.75
C SER A 32 30.21 -37.66 22.41
N LEU A 33 31.31 -36.92 22.59
CA LEU A 33 31.30 -35.58 23.16
C LEU A 33 30.47 -34.60 22.31
N LEU A 34 30.61 -34.66 20.98
CA LEU A 34 29.84 -33.83 20.07
C LEU A 34 28.33 -34.11 20.18
N GLY A 35 27.93 -35.38 20.13
CA GLY A 35 26.52 -35.76 20.29
C GLY A 35 25.95 -35.36 21.65
N ASN A 36 26.74 -35.45 22.72
CA ASN A 36 26.31 -35.00 24.05
C ASN A 36 26.15 -33.47 24.10
N ALA A 37 27.05 -32.70 23.51
CA ALA A 37 26.97 -31.24 23.47
C ALA A 37 25.70 -30.76 22.75
N ASP A 38 25.40 -31.33 21.58
CA ASP A 38 24.19 -31.01 20.82
C ASP A 38 22.91 -31.36 21.59
N ASN A 39 22.88 -32.54 22.21
CA ASN A 39 21.75 -32.98 23.02
C ASN A 39 21.54 -32.09 24.25
N ILE A 40 22.62 -31.67 24.92
CA ILE A 40 22.54 -30.74 26.07
C ILE A 40 22.00 -29.38 25.60
N ALA A 41 22.46 -28.88 24.45
CA ALA A 41 21.99 -27.62 23.90
C ALA A 41 20.49 -27.66 23.57
N ILE A 42 20.04 -28.71 22.86
CA ILE A 42 18.64 -28.86 22.41
C ILE A 42 17.70 -29.16 23.58
N SER A 43 18.14 -29.96 24.56
CA SER A 43 17.34 -30.26 25.75
C SER A 43 17.41 -29.16 26.81
N SER A 44 18.27 -28.15 26.63
CA SER A 44 18.41 -27.06 27.59
C SER A 44 17.07 -26.34 27.79
N PRO A 45 16.76 -25.92 29.03
CA PRO A 45 15.56 -25.13 29.31
C PRO A 45 15.51 -23.83 28.49
N ALA A 46 16.66 -23.18 28.28
CA ALA A 46 16.77 -21.95 27.50
C ALA A 46 16.38 -22.16 26.03
N TYR A 47 16.85 -23.24 25.40
CA TYR A 47 16.51 -23.55 24.02
C TYR A 47 15.03 -23.90 23.87
N ARG A 48 14.47 -24.69 24.81
CA ARG A 48 13.02 -24.99 24.83
C ARG A 48 12.17 -23.73 24.99
N GLN A 49 12.57 -22.82 25.88
CA GLN A 49 11.90 -21.54 26.05
C GLN A 49 11.95 -20.72 24.77
N LEU A 50 13.13 -20.63 24.13
CA LEU A 50 13.29 -19.91 22.86
C LEU A 50 12.39 -20.48 21.75
N GLN A 51 12.27 -21.81 21.65
CA GLN A 51 11.37 -22.44 20.70
C GLN A 51 9.90 -22.09 20.96
N GLN A 52 9.49 -22.08 22.22
CA GLN A 52 8.14 -21.69 22.62
C GLN A 52 7.87 -20.22 22.28
N ASP A 53 8.81 -19.33 22.60
CA ASP A 53 8.70 -17.90 22.30
C ASP A 53 8.62 -17.67 20.79
N LEU A 54 9.42 -18.38 19.99
CA LEU A 54 9.38 -18.33 18.53
C LEU A 54 8.00 -18.71 17.99
N LEU A 55 7.37 -19.75 18.56
CA LEU A 55 6.03 -20.20 18.17
C LEU A 55 4.99 -19.11 18.48
N VAL A 56 5.01 -18.57 19.69
CA VAL A 56 4.12 -17.47 20.10
C VAL A 56 4.29 -16.25 19.19
N GLN A 57 5.53 -15.88 18.84
CA GLN A 57 5.78 -14.74 17.96
C GLN A 57 5.26 -14.98 16.54
N LYS A 58 5.39 -16.20 16.00
CA LYS A 58 4.80 -16.56 14.71
C LYS A 58 3.28 -16.44 14.72
N GLU A 59 2.62 -16.91 15.78
CA GLU A 59 1.18 -16.79 15.93
C GLU A 59 0.73 -15.33 16.02
N ARG A 60 1.45 -14.50 16.79
CA ARG A 60 1.18 -13.06 16.89
C ARG A 60 1.31 -12.36 15.54
N ALA A 61 2.36 -12.65 14.78
CA ALA A 61 2.54 -12.10 13.44
C ALA A 61 1.39 -12.47 12.51
N ASN A 62 0.96 -13.73 12.51
CA ASN A 62 -0.18 -14.19 11.72
C ASN A 62 -1.49 -13.48 12.09
N ILE A 63 -1.74 -13.23 13.38
CA ILE A 63 -2.91 -12.48 13.83
C ILE A 63 -2.85 -11.03 13.34
N GLN A 64 -1.71 -10.37 13.51
CA GLN A 64 -1.51 -8.99 13.05
C GLN A 64 -1.69 -8.85 11.54
N GLU A 65 -1.22 -9.82 10.75
CA GLU A 65 -1.43 -9.81 9.30
C GLU A 65 -2.91 -9.91 8.94
N ARG A 66 -3.67 -10.77 9.63
CA ARG A 66 -5.13 -10.90 9.42
C ARG A 66 -5.87 -9.63 9.79
N GLU A 67 -5.54 -9.04 10.94
CA GLU A 67 -6.13 -7.77 11.39
C GLU A 67 -5.82 -6.64 10.40
N LEU A 68 -4.57 -6.54 9.96
CA LEU A 68 -4.17 -5.54 8.97
C LEU A 68 -4.91 -5.71 7.64
N ALA A 69 -5.08 -6.96 7.19
CA ALA A 69 -5.85 -7.26 5.97
C ALA A 69 -7.33 -6.84 6.12
N ALA A 70 -7.95 -7.12 7.27
CA ALA A 70 -9.31 -6.71 7.57
C ALA A 70 -9.46 -5.18 7.60
N CYS A 71 -8.55 -4.49 8.29
CA CYS A 71 -8.51 -3.02 8.35
C CYS A 71 -8.33 -2.39 6.97
N LYS A 72 -7.43 -2.93 6.13
CA LYS A 72 -7.25 -2.48 4.75
C LYS A 72 -8.54 -2.64 3.94
N ARG A 73 -9.22 -3.79 4.06
CA ARG A 73 -10.49 -4.05 3.37
C ARG A 73 -11.57 -3.02 3.76
N ILE A 74 -11.74 -2.77 5.05
CA ILE A 74 -12.71 -1.78 5.56
C ILE A 74 -12.37 -0.39 5.03
N ARG A 75 -11.10 0.01 5.07
CA ARG A 75 -10.65 1.31 4.57
C ARG A 75 -10.96 1.50 3.09
N TYR A 76 -10.73 0.49 2.26
CA TYR A 76 -11.08 0.57 0.84
C TYR A 76 -12.59 0.69 0.62
N GLN A 77 -13.40 -0.10 1.34
CA GLN A 77 -14.85 0.00 1.26
C GLN A 77 -15.36 1.38 1.68
N GLN A 78 -14.80 1.95 2.74
CA GLN A 78 -15.12 3.32 3.19
C GLN A 78 -14.73 4.37 2.16
N ALA A 79 -13.55 4.23 1.53
CA ALA A 79 -13.09 5.14 0.49
C ALA A 79 -14.02 5.14 -0.73
N GLU A 80 -14.50 3.98 -1.17
CA GLU A 80 -15.48 3.89 -2.26
C GLU A 80 -16.83 4.52 -1.88
N LYS A 81 -17.36 4.23 -0.70
CA LYS A 81 -18.59 4.87 -0.21
C LYS A 81 -18.46 6.39 -0.13
N LEU A 82 -17.31 6.92 0.31
CA LEU A 82 -17.06 8.36 0.35
C LEU A 82 -17.11 8.99 -1.06
N LYS A 83 -16.58 8.30 -2.08
CA LYS A 83 -16.70 8.76 -3.47
C LYS A 83 -18.15 8.78 -3.95
N GLU A 84 -18.93 7.76 -3.61
CA GLU A 84 -20.37 7.71 -3.93
C GLU A 84 -21.14 8.85 -3.26
N PHE A 85 -20.88 9.08 -1.97
CA PHE A 85 -21.48 10.22 -1.25
C PHE A 85 -21.09 11.56 -1.86
N GLN A 86 -19.83 11.73 -2.24
CA GLN A 86 -19.40 12.97 -2.89
C GLN A 86 -20.13 13.21 -4.21
N LYS A 87 -20.28 12.17 -5.04
CA LYS A 87 -21.06 12.27 -6.29
C LYS A 87 -22.51 12.69 -6.03
N LEU A 88 -23.17 12.10 -5.03
CA LEU A 88 -24.54 12.46 -4.66
C LEU A 88 -24.65 13.92 -4.17
N ILE A 89 -23.66 14.39 -3.41
CA ILE A 89 -23.58 15.80 -2.98
C ILE A 89 -23.44 16.72 -4.20
N ASP A 90 -22.55 16.37 -5.14
CA ASP A 90 -22.34 17.14 -6.36
C ASP A 90 -23.60 17.15 -7.25
N GLU A 91 -24.30 16.01 -7.37
CA GLU A 91 -25.58 15.89 -8.07
C GLU A 91 -26.70 16.71 -7.42
N GLN A 92 -26.74 16.80 -6.08
CA GLN A 92 -27.67 17.68 -5.36
C GLN A 92 -27.32 19.15 -5.55
N ASN A 93 -26.03 19.50 -5.50
CA ASN A 93 -25.58 20.88 -5.64
C ASN A 93 -25.68 21.42 -7.08
N THR A 94 -25.74 20.55 -8.08
CA THR A 94 -25.78 20.92 -9.51
C THR A 94 -27.17 21.33 -10.01
N LYS A 95 -28.22 21.29 -9.18
CA LYS A 95 -29.55 21.74 -9.59
C LYS A 95 -30.07 22.77 -8.60
N ASN A 96 -30.50 23.93 -9.10
CA ASN A 96 -31.41 24.82 -8.38
C ASN A 96 -32.78 24.12 -8.29
N PRO A 97 -33.04 23.28 -7.27
CA PRO A 97 -34.15 22.32 -7.31
C PRO A 97 -35.48 23.04 -7.10
N ARG A 98 -35.42 24.26 -6.56
CA ARG A 98 -36.56 25.14 -6.27
C ARG A 98 -36.85 26.12 -7.40
N ASN A 99 -36.02 26.16 -8.44
CA ASN A 99 -36.05 27.21 -9.45
C ASN A 99 -36.09 28.62 -8.79
N ALA A 100 -35.41 28.75 -7.64
CA ALA A 100 -35.43 29.95 -6.82
C ALA A 100 -34.54 31.01 -7.48
N GLY A 101 -35.09 32.18 -7.73
CA GLY A 101 -34.44 33.27 -8.45
C GLY A 101 -35.40 33.97 -9.40
N ARG A 102 -35.01 35.13 -9.93
CA ARG A 102 -35.78 35.79 -10.98
C ARG A 102 -35.58 35.00 -12.28
N LYS A 103 -36.67 34.57 -12.92
CA LYS A 103 -36.61 34.01 -14.27
C LYS A 103 -35.94 35.04 -15.20
N PRO A 104 -34.97 34.63 -16.05
CA PRO A 104 -34.36 35.53 -17.00
C PRO A 104 -35.45 36.12 -17.92
N LYS A 105 -35.43 37.44 -18.12
CA LYS A 105 -36.45 38.17 -18.89
C LYS A 105 -36.27 38.00 -20.40
N LEU A 106 -35.08 37.57 -20.84
CA LEU A 106 -34.70 37.36 -22.24
C LEU A 106 -34.23 35.91 -22.41
N THR A 107 -34.55 35.31 -23.56
CA THR A 107 -34.01 34.01 -23.96
C THR A 107 -32.62 34.17 -24.60
N GLU A 108 -31.89 33.07 -24.73
CA GLU A 108 -30.55 33.06 -25.33
C GLU A 108 -30.57 33.54 -26.80
N GLY A 109 -31.63 33.18 -27.55
CA GLY A 109 -31.85 33.69 -28.91
C GLY A 109 -32.10 35.21 -28.95
N GLN A 110 -32.89 35.75 -28.01
CA GLN A 110 -33.14 37.19 -27.91
C GLN A 110 -31.87 37.96 -27.52
N ILE A 111 -31.02 37.37 -26.67
CA ILE A 111 -29.72 37.94 -26.31
C ILE A 111 -28.83 38.07 -27.56
N GLN A 112 -28.79 37.04 -28.39
CA GLN A 112 -28.02 37.04 -29.63
C GLN A 112 -28.55 38.09 -30.62
N GLU A 113 -29.87 38.17 -30.77
CA GLU A 113 -30.54 39.16 -31.63
C GLU A 113 -30.25 40.60 -31.17
N ILE A 114 -30.30 40.86 -29.85
CA ILE A 114 -29.92 42.16 -29.25
C ILE A 114 -28.47 42.52 -29.58
N LYS A 115 -27.53 41.57 -29.51
CA LYS A 115 -26.12 41.79 -29.87
C LYS A 115 -25.96 42.10 -31.35
N GLU A 116 -26.71 41.46 -32.22
CA GLU A 116 -26.70 41.70 -33.67
C GLU A 116 -27.30 43.06 -34.03
N MET A 117 -28.45 43.43 -33.45
CA MET A 117 -29.04 44.78 -33.61
C MET A 117 -28.11 45.88 -33.11
N ARG A 118 -27.33 45.61 -32.05
CA ARG A 118 -26.34 46.57 -31.58
C ARG A 118 -25.16 46.71 -32.54
N LYS A 119 -24.68 45.60 -33.11
CA LYS A 119 -23.62 45.60 -34.14
C LYS A 119 -24.06 46.28 -35.44
N SER A 120 -25.34 46.21 -35.79
CA SER A 120 -25.90 46.91 -36.95
C SER A 120 -26.15 48.41 -36.72
N GLY A 121 -25.83 48.93 -35.53
CA GLY A 121 -25.86 50.36 -35.21
C GLY A 121 -27.18 50.85 -34.58
N MET A 122 -28.11 49.96 -34.24
CA MET A 122 -29.38 50.33 -33.62
C MET A 122 -29.19 50.86 -32.18
N SER A 123 -29.98 51.85 -31.78
CA SER A 123 -29.80 52.49 -30.47
C SER A 123 -30.28 51.58 -29.33
N VAL A 124 -29.65 51.69 -28.16
CA VAL A 124 -30.04 50.92 -26.96
C VAL A 124 -31.51 51.16 -26.60
N ARG A 125 -32.02 52.36 -26.86
CA ARG A 125 -33.40 52.74 -26.54
C ARG A 125 -34.38 52.04 -27.48
N ASP A 126 -34.09 51.98 -28.78
CA ASP A 126 -34.94 51.31 -29.78
C ASP A 126 -34.97 49.79 -29.53
N ILE A 127 -33.82 49.19 -29.24
CA ILE A 127 -33.73 47.78 -28.89
C ILE A 127 -34.52 47.47 -27.60
N ALA A 128 -34.43 48.35 -26.59
CA ALA A 128 -35.18 48.19 -25.35
C ALA A 128 -36.71 48.22 -25.58
N GLU A 129 -37.17 49.03 -26.52
CA GLU A 129 -38.57 49.13 -26.91
C GLU A 129 -39.06 47.89 -27.66
N VAL A 130 -38.27 47.40 -28.63
CA VAL A 130 -38.55 46.17 -29.40
C VAL A 130 -38.71 44.96 -28.47
N PHE A 131 -37.78 44.79 -27.52
CA PHE A 131 -37.79 43.67 -26.58
C PHE A 131 -38.57 43.93 -25.28
N LYS A 132 -39.25 45.09 -25.17
CA LYS A 132 -40.03 45.51 -23.99
C LYS A 132 -39.27 45.32 -22.67
N CYS A 133 -38.00 45.71 -22.67
CA CYS A 133 -37.09 45.56 -21.54
C CYS A 133 -36.44 46.89 -21.15
N SER A 134 -35.70 46.92 -20.03
CA SER A 134 -35.03 48.16 -19.62
C SER A 134 -33.78 48.40 -20.45
N THR A 135 -33.45 49.67 -20.70
CA THR A 135 -32.20 50.06 -21.35
C THR A 135 -30.97 49.52 -20.60
N GLY A 136 -31.02 49.48 -19.27
CA GLY A 136 -29.98 48.86 -18.45
C GLY A 136 -29.80 47.35 -18.70
N LEU A 137 -30.87 46.62 -19.01
CA LEU A 137 -30.78 45.20 -19.38
C LEU A 137 -30.14 45.04 -20.76
N VAL A 138 -30.53 45.86 -21.74
CA VAL A 138 -29.93 45.86 -23.08
C VAL A 138 -28.44 46.22 -23.02
N CYS A 139 -28.07 47.26 -22.25
CA CYS A 139 -26.67 47.60 -22.01
C CYS A 139 -25.92 46.41 -21.43
N LYS A 140 -26.41 45.80 -20.35
CA LYS A 140 -25.75 44.65 -19.71
C LYS A 140 -25.51 43.49 -20.69
N VAL A 141 -26.52 43.17 -21.51
CA VAL A 141 -26.45 42.07 -22.49
C VAL A 141 -25.51 42.39 -23.66
N SER A 142 -25.45 43.66 -24.07
CA SER A 142 -24.60 44.12 -25.17
C SER A 142 -23.16 44.47 -24.75
N SER A 143 -22.92 44.75 -23.46
CA SER A 143 -21.61 45.14 -22.91
C SER A 143 -20.77 43.98 -22.38
N GLU A 144 -21.22 42.72 -22.47
CA GLU A 144 -20.42 41.55 -22.08
C GLU A 144 -19.28 41.20 -23.08
N CYS A 145 -18.92 42.12 -23.98
CA CYS A 145 -17.69 42.11 -24.77
C CYS A 145 -17.19 43.55 -24.99
N SER A 146 -16.66 44.18 -23.95
CA SER A 146 -15.72 45.31 -24.03
C SER A 146 -14.90 45.37 -22.74
#